data_AF-A0A2N2GIC3-F1
#
_entry.id   AF-A0A2N2GIC3-F1
#
_cell.length_a   1.000
_cell.length_b   1.000
_cell.length_c   1.000
_cell.angle_alpha   90.00
_cell.angle_beta   90.00
_cell.angle_gamma   90.00
#
_symmetry.space_group_name_H-M   'P 1'
#
loop_
_entity.id
_entity.type
_entity.pdbx_description
1 polymer ?
#
loop_
_entity_poly.entity_id
_entity_poly.type
_entity_poly.pdbx_seq_one_letter_code
_entity_poly.pdbx_strand_id
1 'polypeptide(L)'
;MMPGILQTRLQQGFRTMSWPDGPLPPLPDRFRGLPSLGDADCPENCGACLGACPTGALHLENGKAALDLGRCLFCGACATACGANRITFTAEHRLAAASREALVVRPGDTGLPSRRVELARKLFSRSLKLREVSAGGCNACEADTNVLGTLAWDLGRFGISFVASPRHADGLLVTGPVPENMHLALLK
;
A
#
# COMPACT_ATOMS: atom_id res chain seq x y z
N MET A 1 27.84 38.53 -3.80
CA MET A 1 27.79 37.11 -4.17
C MET A 1 27.82 36.32 -2.86
N MET A 2 26.68 35.84 -2.36
CA MET A 2 26.52 35.42 -0.95
C MET A 2 27.29 34.11 -0.65
N PRO A 3 28.42 34.15 0.09
CA PRO A 3 29.25 32.97 0.37
C PRO A 3 28.54 31.92 1.24
N GLY A 4 27.44 32.32 1.91
CA GLY A 4 26.72 31.48 2.85
C GLY A 4 25.93 30.34 2.21
N ILE A 5 25.45 30.46 0.97
CA ILE A 5 24.53 29.44 0.41
C ILE A 5 25.24 28.09 0.21
N LEU A 6 26.47 28.10 -0.33
CA LEU A 6 27.24 26.87 -0.52
C LEU A 6 27.67 26.26 0.82
N GLN A 7 28.07 27.10 1.78
CA GLN A 7 28.44 26.67 3.14
C GLN A 7 27.24 26.07 3.88
N THR A 8 26.07 26.71 3.81
CA THR A 8 24.82 26.19 4.38
C THR A 8 24.39 24.90 3.69
N ARG A 9 24.54 24.77 2.36
CA ARG A 9 24.25 23.53 1.64
C ARG A 9 25.15 22.38 2.10
N LEU A 10 26.44 22.63 2.25
CA LEU A 10 27.41 21.67 2.77
C LEU A 10 27.08 21.26 4.21
N GLN A 11 26.69 22.21 5.08
CA GLN A 11 26.29 21.93 6.46
C GLN A 11 24.96 21.15 6.55
N GLN A 12 23.99 21.45 5.71
CA GLN A 12 22.68 20.80 5.75
C GLN A 12 22.70 19.35 5.25
N GLY A 13 23.62 19.00 4.33
CA GLY A 13 23.72 17.68 3.75
C GLY A 13 22.47 17.24 2.98
N PHE A 14 22.34 15.95 2.68
CA PHE A 14 21.13 15.40 2.09
C PHE A 14 20.14 15.03 3.21
N ARG A 15 18.91 15.53 3.11
CA ARG A 15 17.81 15.22 4.04
C ARG A 15 16.82 14.20 3.46
N THR A 16 17.10 13.71 2.27
CA THR A 16 16.36 12.69 1.53
C THR A 16 16.90 11.30 1.85
N MET A 17 16.04 10.29 1.89
CA MET A 17 16.46 8.89 1.96
C MET A 17 16.67 8.29 0.56
N SER A 18 17.54 7.29 0.46
CA SER A 18 17.83 6.58 -0.79
C SER A 18 16.71 5.62 -1.24
N TRP A 19 15.45 5.88 -0.86
CA TRP A 19 14.31 5.11 -1.33
C TRP A 19 14.22 5.09 -2.87
N PRO A 20 13.82 3.99 -3.53
CA PRO A 20 13.50 2.67 -2.96
C PRO A 20 14.70 1.75 -2.75
N ASP A 21 15.89 2.14 -3.20
CA ASP A 21 17.10 1.29 -3.23
C ASP A 21 17.85 1.27 -1.88
N GLY A 22 17.50 2.19 -0.99
CA GLY A 22 18.05 2.34 0.35
C GLY A 22 17.39 1.41 1.37
N PRO A 23 17.94 1.36 2.60
CA PRO A 23 17.31 0.64 3.69
C PRO A 23 15.91 1.21 3.98
N LEU A 24 15.00 0.34 4.40
CA LEU A 24 13.69 0.74 4.88
C LEU A 24 13.85 1.74 6.04
N PRO A 25 12.98 2.76 6.12
CA PRO A 25 12.94 3.56 7.33
C PRO A 25 12.57 2.64 8.51
N PRO A 26 13.07 2.90 9.72
CA PRO A 26 12.73 2.09 10.88
C PRO A 26 11.20 2.13 11.08
N LEU A 27 10.56 0.98 10.90
CA LEU A 27 9.14 0.81 11.15
C LEU A 27 8.92 0.40 12.61
N PRO A 28 7.81 0.82 13.26
CA PRO A 28 7.50 0.36 14.60
C PRO A 28 7.32 -1.17 14.66
N ASP A 29 7.67 -1.80 15.78
CA ASP A 29 7.54 -3.27 15.97
C ASP A 29 6.09 -3.77 15.78
N ARG A 30 5.11 -2.90 16.01
CA ARG A 30 3.67 -3.18 15.84
C ARG A 30 3.18 -3.00 14.40
N PHE A 31 4.04 -2.64 13.45
CA PHE A 31 3.66 -2.45 12.07
C PHE A 31 3.17 -3.78 11.47
N ARG A 32 2.11 -3.69 10.66
CA ARG A 32 1.49 -4.85 10.03
C ARG A 32 1.52 -4.66 8.52
N GLY A 33 2.57 -5.20 7.89
CA GLY A 33 2.73 -5.23 6.45
C GLY A 33 2.08 -6.45 5.82
N LEU A 34 2.70 -7.02 4.80
CA LEU A 34 2.23 -8.21 4.10
C LEU A 34 1.97 -9.35 5.10
N PRO A 35 0.75 -9.92 5.13
CA PRO A 35 0.46 -11.12 5.91
C PRO A 35 1.27 -12.31 5.39
N SER A 36 1.82 -13.11 6.28
CA SER A 36 2.45 -14.39 5.97
C SER A 36 1.53 -15.52 6.43
N LEU A 37 1.20 -16.40 5.48
CA LEU A 37 0.35 -17.58 5.69
C LEU A 37 1.24 -18.83 5.67
N GLY A 38 1.25 -19.57 6.78
CA GLY A 38 1.96 -20.83 6.90
C GLY A 38 1.32 -21.92 6.04
N ASP A 39 2.15 -22.75 5.42
CA ASP A 39 1.72 -23.82 4.50
C ASP A 39 1.27 -25.11 5.20
N ALA A 40 1.52 -25.22 6.51
CA ALA A 40 1.13 -26.38 7.31
C ALA A 40 -0.39 -26.47 7.47
N ASP A 41 -0.93 -27.68 7.35
CA ASP A 41 -2.36 -27.95 7.49
C ASP A 41 -2.89 -27.52 8.85
N CYS A 42 -4.09 -26.94 8.85
CA CYS A 42 -4.82 -26.61 10.06
C CYS A 42 -5.34 -27.88 10.76
N PRO A 43 -5.62 -27.82 12.08
CA PRO A 43 -6.40 -28.86 12.76
C PRO A 43 -7.72 -29.10 12.03
N GLU A 44 -8.28 -30.31 12.17
CA GLU A 44 -9.55 -30.69 11.57
C GLU A 44 -10.64 -29.64 11.85
N ASN A 45 -11.36 -29.23 10.81
CA ASN A 45 -12.46 -28.26 10.86
C ASN A 45 -12.10 -26.88 11.47
N CYS A 46 -10.83 -26.47 11.40
CA CYS A 46 -10.42 -25.16 11.89
C CYS A 46 -10.83 -24.02 10.93
N GLY A 47 -11.64 -23.09 11.42
CA GLY A 47 -12.06 -21.87 10.72
C GLY A 47 -11.97 -20.60 11.57
N ALA A 48 -11.22 -20.63 12.68
CA ALA A 48 -11.20 -19.56 13.67
C ALA A 48 -10.82 -18.20 13.08
N CYS A 49 -9.83 -18.17 12.18
CA CYS A 49 -9.39 -16.94 11.53
C CYS A 49 -10.43 -16.38 10.53
N LEU A 50 -11.22 -17.25 9.88
CA LEU A 50 -12.33 -16.83 9.00
C LEU A 50 -13.43 -16.16 9.83
N GLY A 51 -13.84 -16.79 10.94
CA GLY A 51 -14.86 -16.25 11.84
C GLY A 51 -14.45 -14.97 12.57
N ALA A 52 -13.16 -14.80 12.85
CA ALA A 52 -12.63 -13.60 13.51
C ALA A 52 -12.46 -12.39 12.56
N CYS A 53 -12.56 -12.59 11.24
CA CYS A 53 -12.29 -11.53 10.28
C CYS A 53 -13.52 -10.60 10.11
N PRO A 54 -13.46 -9.32 10.53
CA PRO A 54 -14.63 -8.44 10.49
C PRO A 54 -15.07 -8.09 9.07
N THR A 55 -14.18 -8.21 8.08
CA THR A 55 -14.45 -7.85 6.68
C THR A 55 -14.60 -9.06 5.76
N GLY A 56 -14.50 -10.29 6.29
CA GLY A 56 -14.53 -11.49 5.46
C GLY A 56 -13.39 -11.53 4.43
N ALA A 57 -12.20 -11.02 4.79
CA ALA A 57 -11.02 -11.04 3.94
C ALA A 57 -10.39 -12.44 3.81
N LEU A 58 -10.64 -13.33 4.77
CA LEU A 58 -10.14 -14.71 4.74
C LEU A 58 -11.18 -15.65 4.14
N HIS A 59 -10.74 -16.55 3.27
CA HIS A 59 -11.55 -17.61 2.68
C HIS A 59 -10.70 -18.87 2.47
N LEU A 60 -11.36 -20.00 2.18
CA LEU A 60 -10.67 -21.23 1.80
C LEU A 60 -10.53 -21.32 0.28
N GLU A 61 -9.33 -21.58 -0.19
CA GLU A 61 -8.99 -21.86 -1.58
C GLU A 61 -8.21 -23.18 -1.60
N ASN A 62 -8.74 -24.20 -2.29
CA ASN A 62 -8.15 -25.56 -2.34
C ASN A 62 -7.86 -26.16 -0.95
N GLY A 63 -8.74 -25.91 0.03
CA GLY A 63 -8.59 -26.42 1.39
C GLY A 63 -7.60 -25.63 2.28
N LYS A 64 -6.93 -24.61 1.73
CA LYS A 64 -5.99 -23.75 2.48
C LYS A 64 -6.56 -22.34 2.65
N ALA A 65 -6.16 -21.65 3.72
CA ALA A 65 -6.58 -20.28 3.95
C ALA A 65 -5.89 -19.33 2.97
N ALA A 66 -6.66 -18.47 2.30
CA ALA A 66 -6.20 -17.37 1.47
C ALA A 66 -6.72 -16.04 2.02
N LEU A 67 -5.91 -14.99 1.95
CA LEU A 67 -6.21 -13.67 2.51
C LEU A 67 -6.28 -12.62 1.41
N ASP A 68 -7.42 -11.96 1.32
CA ASP A 68 -7.72 -10.92 0.36
C ASP A 68 -7.36 -9.52 0.90
N LEU A 69 -6.25 -8.96 0.42
CA LEU A 69 -5.79 -7.64 0.83
C LEU A 69 -6.73 -6.51 0.40
N GLY A 70 -7.55 -6.71 -0.63
CA GLY A 70 -8.57 -5.73 -1.04
C GLY A 70 -9.69 -5.56 0.00
N ARG A 71 -9.82 -6.50 0.95
CA ARG A 71 -10.79 -6.45 2.06
C ARG A 71 -10.12 -6.33 3.43
N CYS A 72 -8.81 -6.57 3.52
CA CYS A 72 -8.09 -6.61 4.78
C CYS A 72 -7.92 -5.22 5.39
N LEU A 73 -8.29 -5.05 6.66
CA LEU A 73 -8.05 -3.81 7.42
C LEU A 73 -6.77 -3.85 8.27
N PHE A 74 -5.93 -4.87 8.12
CA PHE A 74 -4.71 -5.06 8.92
C PHE A 74 -4.96 -5.02 10.45
N CYS A 75 -6.15 -5.44 10.89
CA CYS A 75 -6.57 -5.38 12.30
C CYS A 75 -5.87 -6.41 13.19
N GLY A 76 -5.30 -7.48 12.61
CA GLY A 76 -4.61 -8.53 13.34
C GLY A 76 -5.50 -9.58 14.02
N ALA A 77 -6.84 -9.44 13.95
CA ALA A 77 -7.77 -10.35 14.61
C ALA A 77 -7.58 -11.82 14.19
N CYS A 78 -7.27 -12.06 12.91
CA CYS A 78 -6.98 -13.38 12.39
C CYS A 78 -5.71 -14.01 12.95
N ALA A 79 -4.64 -13.22 13.14
CA ALA A 79 -3.41 -13.67 13.76
C ALA A 79 -3.65 -14.02 15.24
N THR A 80 -4.36 -13.16 15.97
CA THR A 80 -4.72 -13.42 17.38
C THR A 80 -5.62 -14.66 17.54
N ALA A 81 -6.57 -14.88 16.63
CA ALA A 81 -7.44 -16.05 16.66
C ALA A 81 -6.73 -17.34 16.24
N CYS A 82 -5.59 -17.26 15.56
CA CYS A 82 -4.84 -18.41 15.09
C CYS A 82 -3.99 -19.00 16.22
N GLY A 83 -4.54 -19.94 17.00
CA GLY A 83 -3.80 -20.60 18.09
C GLY A 83 -2.54 -21.37 17.67
N ALA A 84 -2.37 -21.61 16.36
CA ALA A 84 -1.19 -22.26 15.79
C ALA A 84 -0.21 -21.28 15.11
N ASN A 85 -0.43 -19.97 15.22
CA ASN A 85 0.41 -18.92 14.66
C ASN A 85 0.73 -19.06 13.16
N ARG A 86 -0.19 -19.64 12.38
CA ARG A 86 -0.05 -19.79 10.92
C ARG A 86 -0.30 -18.48 10.17
N ILE A 87 -0.83 -17.46 10.84
CA ILE A 87 -1.06 -16.13 10.25
C ILE A 87 -0.24 -15.13 11.05
N THR A 88 0.73 -14.51 10.40
CA THR A 88 1.56 -13.44 10.98
C THR A 88 1.62 -12.25 10.04
N PHE A 89 2.13 -11.11 10.49
CA PHE A 89 2.31 -9.92 9.67
C PHE A 89 3.80 -9.58 9.61
N THR A 90 4.29 -9.36 8.40
CA THR A 90 5.68 -8.98 8.16
C THR A 90 5.85 -7.46 8.17
N ALA A 91 7.08 -6.98 8.00
CA ALA A 91 7.38 -5.56 7.80
C ALA A 91 7.28 -5.10 6.34
N GLU A 92 6.92 -5.98 5.39
CA GLU A 92 6.85 -5.61 3.97
C GLU A 92 5.63 -4.71 3.71
N HIS A 93 5.90 -3.44 3.44
CA HIS A 93 4.89 -2.40 3.18
C HIS A 93 4.55 -2.21 1.68
N ARG A 94 5.29 -2.84 0.75
CA ARG A 94 5.09 -2.69 -0.70
C ARG A 94 3.95 -3.61 -1.16
N LEU A 95 2.74 -3.14 -0.95
CA LEU A 95 1.51 -3.89 -1.22
C LEU A 95 0.79 -3.46 -2.50
N ALA A 96 1.46 -2.71 -3.38
CA ALA A 96 0.87 -2.28 -4.64
C ALA A 96 0.70 -3.48 -5.59
N ALA A 97 -0.50 -3.66 -6.12
CA ALA A 97 -0.84 -4.71 -7.08
C ALA A 97 -1.54 -4.09 -8.30
N ALA A 98 -1.37 -4.72 -9.47
CA ALA A 98 -1.97 -4.25 -10.72
C ALA A 98 -3.27 -4.98 -11.10
N SER A 99 -3.67 -5.99 -10.33
CA SER A 99 -4.92 -6.73 -10.54
C SER A 99 -5.54 -7.15 -9.22
N ARG A 100 -6.82 -7.52 -9.27
CA ARG A 100 -7.60 -7.90 -8.09
C ARG A 100 -7.13 -9.24 -7.50
N GLU A 101 -6.71 -10.14 -8.36
CA GLU A 101 -6.23 -11.49 -8.05
C GLU A 101 -4.85 -11.42 -7.39
N ALA A 102 -4.03 -10.45 -7.81
CA ALA A 102 -2.73 -10.17 -7.21
C ALA A 102 -2.81 -9.62 -5.77
N LEU A 103 -3.99 -9.26 -5.28
CA LEU A 103 -4.23 -8.89 -3.88
C LEU A 103 -4.56 -10.10 -2.98
N VAL A 104 -4.67 -11.30 -3.55
CA VAL A 104 -4.95 -12.52 -2.77
C VAL A 104 -3.64 -13.18 -2.39
N VAL A 105 -3.33 -13.15 -1.11
CA VAL A 105 -2.17 -13.80 -0.49
C VAL A 105 -2.51 -15.24 -0.16
N ARG A 106 -1.64 -16.15 -0.58
CA ARG A 106 -1.74 -17.60 -0.37
C ARG A 106 -0.58 -18.10 0.48
N PRO A 107 -0.68 -19.32 1.05
CA PRO A 107 0.44 -19.91 1.75
C PRO A 107 1.68 -20.04 0.87
N GLY A 108 2.83 -19.65 1.41
CA GLY A 108 4.10 -19.63 0.68
C GLY A 108 4.39 -18.37 -0.14
N ASP A 109 3.43 -17.44 -0.28
CA ASP A 109 3.70 -16.15 -0.93
C ASP A 109 4.67 -15.30 -0.09
N THR A 110 5.73 -14.81 -0.73
CA THR A 110 6.78 -13.97 -0.09
C THR A 110 6.67 -12.50 -0.45
N GLY A 111 5.69 -12.13 -1.27
CA GLY A 111 5.49 -10.78 -1.81
C GLY A 111 4.27 -10.73 -2.71
N LEU A 112 3.78 -9.53 -3.01
CA LEU A 112 2.79 -9.37 -4.08
C LEU A 112 3.51 -9.32 -5.43
N PRO A 113 2.94 -9.93 -6.49
CA PRO A 113 3.52 -9.86 -7.81
C PRO A 113 3.48 -8.41 -8.30
N SER A 114 4.64 -7.74 -8.24
CA SER A 114 4.76 -6.40 -8.80
C SER A 114 4.66 -6.50 -10.33
N ARG A 115 3.62 -5.91 -10.92
CA ARG A 115 3.53 -5.79 -12.38
C ARG A 115 3.88 -4.37 -12.77
N ARG A 116 5.03 -4.20 -13.41
CA ARG A 116 5.32 -2.96 -14.13
C ARG A 116 4.39 -2.90 -15.32
N VAL A 117 3.48 -1.93 -15.34
CA VAL A 117 2.67 -1.64 -16.51
C VAL A 117 3.57 -0.93 -17.52
N GLU A 118 4.11 -1.66 -18.48
CA GLU A 118 5.06 -1.12 -19.48
C GLU A 118 4.48 0.10 -20.22
N LEU A 119 3.17 0.08 -20.48
CA LEU A 119 2.45 1.19 -21.08
C LEU A 119 2.51 2.44 -20.19
N ALA A 120 2.24 2.30 -18.89
CA ALA A 120 2.32 3.42 -17.95
C ALA A 120 3.76 3.95 -17.83
N ARG A 121 4.75 3.06 -17.85
CA ARG A 121 6.17 3.47 -17.91
C ARG A 121 6.47 4.24 -19.19
N LYS A 122 5.96 3.81 -20.35
CA LYS A 122 6.21 4.50 -21.61
C LYS A 122 5.55 5.88 -21.66
N LEU A 123 4.28 5.95 -21.26
CA LEU A 123 3.47 7.17 -21.35
C LEU A 123 3.82 8.20 -20.27
N PHE A 124 4.12 7.74 -19.05
CA PHE A 124 4.24 8.60 -17.87
C PHE A 124 5.62 8.54 -17.20
N SER A 125 6.66 8.05 -17.89
CA SER A 125 8.03 7.92 -17.35
C SER A 125 8.65 9.22 -16.85
N ARG A 126 8.17 10.38 -17.31
CA ARG A 126 8.77 11.69 -17.01
C ARG A 126 7.86 12.62 -16.22
N SER A 127 6.55 12.46 -16.34
CA SER A 127 5.57 13.29 -15.64
C SER A 127 4.27 12.51 -15.52
N LEU A 128 3.89 12.16 -14.29
CA LEU A 128 2.59 11.58 -13.96
C LEU A 128 1.88 12.51 -12.98
N LYS A 129 0.85 13.20 -13.46
CA LYS A 129 0.01 14.09 -12.67
C LYS A 129 -1.20 13.31 -12.14
N LEU A 130 -1.28 13.11 -10.82
CA LEU A 130 -2.40 12.41 -10.21
C LEU A 130 -3.37 13.40 -9.58
N ARG A 131 -4.68 13.14 -9.67
CA ARG A 131 -5.66 13.76 -8.78
C ARG A 131 -6.13 12.72 -7.78
N GLU A 132 -5.82 12.97 -6.52
CA GLU A 132 -6.40 12.20 -5.43
C GLU A 132 -7.91 12.50 -5.33
N VAL A 133 -8.73 11.49 -5.05
CA VAL A 133 -10.17 11.63 -4.82
C VAL A 133 -10.56 10.80 -3.61
N SER A 134 -10.87 11.49 -2.51
CA SER A 134 -11.38 10.88 -1.30
C SER A 134 -12.80 10.37 -1.50
N ALA A 135 -12.94 9.06 -1.56
CA ALA A 135 -14.18 8.35 -1.78
C ALA A 135 -14.69 7.69 -0.48
N GLY A 136 -14.75 8.47 0.60
CA GLY A 136 -15.38 8.07 1.88
C GLY A 136 -14.41 7.45 2.91
N GLY A 137 -13.14 7.83 2.91
CA GLY A 137 -12.14 7.36 3.87
C GLY A 137 -12.12 8.15 5.19
N CYS A 138 -11.16 7.81 6.06
CA CYS A 138 -10.92 8.48 7.35
C CYS A 138 -9.88 9.62 7.27
N ASN A 139 -9.58 10.12 6.07
CA ASN A 139 -8.55 11.13 5.78
C ASN A 139 -7.08 10.66 5.99
N ALA A 140 -6.86 9.40 6.35
CA ALA A 140 -5.51 8.87 6.57
C ALA A 140 -4.71 8.76 5.26
N CYS A 141 -5.33 8.21 4.21
CA CYS A 141 -4.69 8.08 2.89
C CYS A 141 -4.36 9.45 2.30
N GLU A 142 -5.23 10.43 2.50
CA GLU A 142 -5.07 11.80 2.04
C GLU A 142 -3.93 12.51 2.78
N ALA A 143 -3.82 12.31 4.10
CA ALA A 143 -2.66 12.76 4.86
C ALA A 143 -1.36 12.13 4.32
N ASP A 144 -1.37 10.84 4.00
CA ASP A 144 -0.22 10.15 3.40
C ASP A 144 0.12 10.72 2.01
N THR A 145 -0.86 11.04 1.15
CA THR A 145 -0.59 11.69 -0.15
C THR A 145 0.09 13.06 -0.01
N ASN A 146 -0.19 13.80 1.06
CA ASN A 146 0.52 15.04 1.36
C ASN A 146 1.95 14.76 1.84
N VAL A 147 2.14 13.78 2.73
CA VAL A 147 3.47 13.36 3.23
C VAL A 147 4.37 12.88 2.10
N LEU A 148 3.81 12.20 1.12
CA LEU A 148 4.45 11.73 -0.09
C LEU A 148 5.10 12.87 -0.92
N GLY A 149 4.58 14.10 -0.82
CA GLY A 149 5.17 15.29 -1.45
C GLY A 149 6.26 15.98 -0.62
N THR A 150 6.51 15.55 0.61
CA THR A 150 7.54 16.14 1.48
C THR A 150 8.94 15.66 1.11
N LEU A 151 9.97 16.36 1.58
CA LEU A 151 11.39 16.04 1.33
C LEU A 151 11.81 14.63 1.77
N ALA A 152 11.09 14.00 2.71
CA ALA A 152 11.41 12.66 3.19
C ALA A 152 11.19 11.60 2.09
N TRP A 153 10.10 11.72 1.33
CA TRP A 153 9.71 10.75 0.30
C TRP A 153 9.96 11.27 -1.12
N ASP A 154 9.71 12.56 -1.31
CA ASP A 154 9.93 13.36 -2.53
C ASP A 154 9.46 12.62 -3.79
N LEU A 155 8.15 12.42 -3.93
CA LEU A 155 7.59 11.80 -5.14
C LEU A 155 7.90 12.59 -6.42
N GLY A 156 8.13 13.90 -6.29
CA GLY A 156 8.53 14.77 -7.38
C GLY A 156 9.80 14.31 -8.10
N ARG A 157 10.76 13.70 -7.37
CA ARG A 157 11.99 13.14 -7.98
C ARG A 157 11.72 12.00 -8.96
N PHE A 158 10.57 11.33 -8.84
CA PHE A 158 10.13 10.28 -9.76
C PHE A 158 9.23 10.81 -10.88
N GLY A 159 9.05 12.13 -10.98
CA GLY A 159 8.16 12.76 -11.95
C GLY A 159 6.67 12.64 -11.58
N ILE A 160 6.34 12.21 -10.37
CA ILE A 160 4.95 12.02 -9.94
C ILE A 160 4.55 13.20 -9.04
N SER A 161 3.37 13.77 -9.24
CA SER A 161 2.87 14.87 -8.42
C SER A 161 1.35 14.92 -8.38
N PHE A 162 0.79 15.43 -7.29
CA PHE A 162 -0.64 15.67 -7.16
C PHE A 162 -1.05 17.04 -7.72
N VAL A 163 -2.16 17.10 -8.46
CA VAL A 163 -2.74 18.34 -9.00
C VAL A 163 -4.07 18.66 -8.34
N ALA A 164 -4.43 19.95 -8.28
CA ALA A 164 -5.67 20.40 -7.63
C ALA A 164 -6.95 20.09 -8.45
N SER A 165 -6.83 20.04 -9.78
CA SER A 165 -7.97 19.92 -10.70
C SER A 165 -7.86 18.64 -11.54
N PRO A 166 -8.92 17.83 -11.65
CA PRO A 166 -8.97 16.67 -12.55
C PRO A 166 -8.61 17.02 -14.01
N ARG A 167 -8.90 18.25 -14.45
CA ARG A 167 -8.56 18.73 -15.81
C ARG A 167 -7.07 18.75 -16.12
N HIS A 168 -6.21 18.70 -15.10
CA HIS A 168 -4.75 18.68 -15.25
C HIS A 168 -4.14 17.33 -14.85
N ALA A 169 -4.97 16.31 -14.61
CA ALA A 169 -4.54 15.01 -14.14
C ALA A 169 -4.40 14.04 -15.32
N ASP A 170 -3.32 13.26 -15.29
CA ASP A 170 -3.08 12.10 -16.14
C ASP A 170 -3.77 10.84 -15.59
N GLY A 171 -4.13 10.83 -14.31
CA GLY A 171 -4.82 9.72 -13.65
C GLY A 171 -5.43 10.08 -12.31
N LEU A 172 -6.30 9.19 -11.80
CA LEU A 172 -6.96 9.33 -10.51
C LEU A 172 -6.32 8.39 -9.49
N LEU A 173 -6.07 8.89 -8.28
CA LEU A 173 -5.79 8.08 -7.10
C LEU A 173 -7.05 8.08 -6.23
N VAL A 174 -7.80 6.98 -6.24
CA VAL A 174 -9.02 6.85 -5.45
C VAL A 174 -8.68 6.26 -4.08
N THR A 175 -9.11 6.91 -3.02
CA THR A 175 -8.90 6.48 -1.63
C THR A 175 -10.24 6.21 -0.95
N GLY A 176 -10.30 5.19 -0.09
CA GLY A 176 -11.53 4.81 0.63
C GLY A 176 -12.42 3.82 -0.13
N PRO A 177 -13.59 3.47 0.47
CA PRO A 177 -14.41 2.33 0.05
C PRO A 177 -15.32 2.60 -1.16
N VAL A 178 -15.41 3.84 -1.66
CA VAL A 178 -16.29 4.24 -2.77
C VAL A 178 -17.77 3.94 -2.47
N PRO A 179 -18.45 4.77 -1.64
CA PRO A 179 -19.88 4.61 -1.40
C PRO A 179 -20.68 4.84 -2.68
N GLU A 180 -21.95 4.40 -2.70
CA GLU A 180 -22.86 4.55 -3.85
C GLU A 180 -22.92 6.00 -4.38
N ASN A 181 -22.93 6.97 -3.48
CA ASN A 181 -22.96 8.40 -3.83
C ASN A 181 -21.70 8.89 -4.58
N MET A 182 -20.56 8.20 -4.44
CA MET A 182 -19.31 8.51 -5.13
C MET A 182 -19.10 7.66 -6.39
N HIS A 183 -19.82 6.56 -6.55
CA HIS A 183 -19.64 5.62 -7.64
C HIS A 183 -19.78 6.29 -9.01
N LEU A 184 -20.88 7.04 -9.22
CA LEU A 184 -21.13 7.74 -10.49
C LEU A 184 -20.07 8.79 -10.80
N ALA A 185 -19.53 9.46 -9.77
CA ALA A 185 -18.54 10.52 -9.91
C ALA A 185 -17.15 9.99 -10.31
N LEU A 186 -16.86 8.71 -10.08
CA LEU A 186 -15.60 8.07 -10.46
C LEU A 186 -15.65 7.38 -11.82
N LEU A 187 -16.84 7.05 -12.32
CA LEU A 187 -17.03 6.42 -13.64
C LEU A 187 -17.14 7.42 -14.80
N LYS A 188 -17.46 8.68 -14.50
CA LYS A 188 -17.69 9.75 -15.49
C LYS A 188 -16.57 10.78 -15.46
#